data_AF-A0A8J5K003-F1
#
_entry.id   AF-A0A8J5K003-F1
#
_cell.length_a   1.000
_cell.length_b   1.000
_cell.length_c   1.000
_cell.angle_alpha   90.00
_cell.angle_beta   90.00
_cell.angle_gamma   90.00
#
_symmetry.space_group_name_H-M   'P 1'
#
loop_
_entity.id
_entity.type
_entity.pdbx_description
1 polymer ?
#
loop_
_entity_poly.entity_id
_entity_poly.type
_entity_poly.pdbx_seq_one_letter_code
_entity_poly.pdbx_strand_id
1 'polypeptide(L)'
;MIRCFLLFGALPEHTCLGIVLTMSRDYIFSFDRMLDFRGNTAAYLLYALTRIRSIARTAGVNRESIVAEARKKPIDLDHEKEWKLSRTILRLPDVLVRITEDLYLHPLCEYLYEVSTVFTEFYDNCYCIEKDDTGKIVKINIGRLMLCEAAAQVMEKCFAILGIETVEKM
;
A
#
# COMPACT_ATOMS: atom_id res chain seq x y z
N MET A 1 17.78 -7.68 20.42
CA MET A 1 17.91 -7.45 18.96
C MET A 1 17.49 -8.74 18.26
N ILE A 2 16.19 -8.94 18.07
CA ILE A 2 15.62 -10.18 17.56
C ILE A 2 15.73 -10.15 16.03
N ARG A 3 16.77 -10.79 15.50
CA ARG A 3 16.83 -11.18 14.08
C ARG A 3 15.92 -12.41 13.93
N CYS A 4 14.70 -12.21 13.45
CA CYS A 4 13.91 -13.31 12.92
C CYS A 4 14.70 -13.94 11.76
N PHE A 5 14.92 -15.24 11.88
CA PHE A 5 15.69 -16.09 10.97
C PHE A 5 15.10 -16.00 9.55
N LEU A 6 15.79 -15.26 8.67
CA LEU A 6 15.64 -15.36 7.23
C LEU A 6 16.27 -16.68 6.79
N LEU A 7 15.44 -17.67 6.46
CA LEU A 7 15.86 -18.88 5.74
C LEU A 7 16.29 -18.48 4.31
N PHE A 8 17.56 -18.07 4.18
CA PHE A 8 18.26 -17.97 2.91
C PHE A 8 18.69 -19.38 2.46
N GLY A 9 18.24 -19.81 1.28
CA GLY A 9 18.80 -21.00 0.64
C GLY A 9 17.94 -21.57 -0.48
N ALA A 10 18.17 -21.06 -1.71
CA ALA A 10 18.05 -21.81 -2.97
C ALA A 10 16.72 -21.83 -3.76
N LEU A 11 16.01 -20.70 -3.93
CA LEU A 11 14.99 -20.56 -4.99
C LEU A 11 14.94 -19.11 -5.52
N PRO A 12 14.51 -18.87 -6.79
CA PRO A 12 14.73 -17.62 -7.52
C PRO A 12 14.22 -16.39 -6.77
N GLU A 13 15.00 -15.31 -6.87
CA GLU A 13 15.19 -14.21 -5.91
C GLU A 13 13.97 -13.34 -5.56
N HIS A 14 12.74 -13.66 -6.01
CA HIS A 14 11.58 -12.78 -5.83
C HIS A 14 10.32 -13.45 -5.25
N THR A 15 10.29 -14.78 -5.05
CA THR A 15 9.00 -15.49 -4.84
C THR A 15 8.81 -16.14 -3.47
N CYS A 16 9.80 -16.13 -2.58
CA CYS A 16 9.69 -16.79 -1.26
C CYS A 16 9.17 -15.91 -0.11
N LEU A 17 8.76 -14.66 -0.37
CA LEU A 17 8.26 -13.73 0.64
C LEU A 17 6.76 -13.87 0.93
N GLY A 18 6.25 -15.10 0.89
CA GLY A 18 4.91 -15.44 1.39
C GLY A 18 4.91 -15.76 2.88
N ILE A 19 5.61 -14.99 3.71
CA ILE A 19 5.50 -15.19 5.16
C ILE A 19 4.13 -14.67 5.57
N VAL A 20 3.27 -15.63 5.94
CA VAL A 20 1.89 -15.44 6.33
C VAL A 20 1.80 -14.35 7.39
N LEU A 21 1.06 -13.33 7.02
CA LEU A 21 0.82 -12.11 7.76
C LEU A 21 -0.10 -12.30 8.98
N THR A 22 -0.43 -13.55 9.36
CA THR A 22 -1.33 -13.92 10.46
C THR A 22 -0.66 -14.92 11.38
N MET A 23 -0.28 -14.51 12.60
CA MET A 23 0.37 -15.41 13.55
C MET A 23 -0.39 -15.43 14.89
N SER A 24 -1.36 -16.35 14.96
CA SER A 24 -2.00 -16.77 16.22
C SER A 24 -2.28 -18.29 16.29
N ARG A 25 -1.89 -19.07 15.27
CA ARG A 25 -2.13 -20.53 15.18
C ARG A 25 -0.95 -21.22 14.49
N ASP A 26 -0.89 -22.55 14.60
CA ASP A 26 0.07 -23.40 13.88
C ASP A 26 0.11 -23.02 12.39
N TYR A 27 1.30 -22.69 11.90
CA TYR A 27 1.52 -22.29 10.52
C TYR A 27 1.48 -23.52 9.61
N ILE A 28 0.47 -23.58 8.75
CA ILE A 28 0.38 -24.59 7.68
C ILE A 28 0.98 -24.00 6.41
N PHE A 29 2.18 -24.46 6.05
CA PHE A 29 2.86 -24.05 4.83
C PHE A 29 2.08 -24.49 3.59
N SER A 30 1.80 -23.55 2.68
CA SER A 30 1.09 -23.82 1.41
C SER A 30 1.47 -22.77 0.37
N PHE A 31 2.13 -23.21 -0.70
CA PHE A 31 2.52 -22.34 -1.82
C PHE A 31 1.30 -21.67 -2.48
N ASP A 32 0.22 -22.43 -2.71
CA ASP A 32 -0.99 -21.90 -3.36
C ASP A 32 -1.61 -20.74 -2.56
N ARG A 33 -1.60 -20.83 -1.22
CA ARG A 33 -2.11 -19.76 -0.36
C ARG A 33 -1.19 -18.56 -0.32
N MET A 34 0.12 -18.77 -0.39
CA MET A 34 1.13 -17.70 -0.36
C MET A 34 1.11 -16.86 -1.65
N LEU A 35 0.76 -17.47 -2.77
CA LEU A 35 0.76 -16.86 -4.10
C LEU A 35 -0.63 -16.44 -4.60
N ASP A 36 -1.69 -16.64 -3.81
CA ASP A 36 -3.04 -16.19 -4.20
C ASP A 36 -3.06 -14.66 -4.24
N PHE A 37 -3.57 -14.10 -5.34
CA PHE A 37 -3.79 -12.66 -5.50
C PHE A 37 -5.05 -12.17 -4.76
N ARG A 38 -5.74 -13.06 -4.04
CA ARG A 38 -6.91 -12.75 -3.22
C ARG A 38 -6.57 -12.94 -1.75
N GLY A 39 -6.76 -11.88 -0.95
CA GLY A 39 -6.58 -11.92 0.50
C GLY A 39 -5.32 -11.22 0.98
N ASN A 40 -4.95 -11.48 2.23
CA ASN A 40 -3.82 -10.84 2.90
C ASN A 40 -2.48 -11.53 2.55
N THR A 41 -2.10 -11.48 1.27
CA THR A 41 -0.86 -12.07 0.76
C THR A 41 0.10 -10.98 0.31
N ALA A 42 1.40 -11.24 0.39
CA ALA A 42 2.42 -10.30 -0.09
C ALA A 42 2.25 -9.99 -1.59
N ALA A 43 1.88 -10.98 -2.40
CA ALA A 43 1.62 -10.82 -3.83
C ALA A 43 0.49 -9.81 -4.10
N TYR A 44 -0.64 -9.92 -3.37
CA TYR A 44 -1.75 -8.97 -3.49
C TYR A 44 -1.32 -7.55 -3.08
N LEU A 45 -0.61 -7.42 -1.95
CA LEU A 45 -0.21 -6.10 -1.44
C LEU A 45 0.83 -5.43 -2.35
N LEU A 46 1.77 -6.18 -2.92
CA LEU A 46 2.73 -5.67 -3.90
C LEU A 46 2.03 -5.22 -5.19
N TYR A 47 1.05 -5.99 -5.66
CA TYR A 47 0.21 -5.59 -6.79
C TYR A 47 -0.62 -4.34 -6.50
N ALA A 48 -1.17 -4.21 -5.28
CA ALA A 48 -1.89 -3.01 -4.87
C ALA A 48 -0.99 -1.77 -4.91
N LEU A 49 0.24 -1.87 -4.39
CA LEU A 49 1.23 -0.78 -4.43
C LEU A 49 1.57 -0.36 -5.87
N THR A 50 1.83 -1.31 -6.77
CA THR A 50 2.18 -1.00 -8.17
C THR A 50 1.00 -0.37 -8.91
N ARG A 51 -0.23 -0.81 -8.61
CA ARG A 51 -1.47 -0.20 -9.12
C ARG A 51 -1.59 1.26 -8.67
N ILE A 52 -1.38 1.55 -7.39
CA ILE A 52 -1.42 2.92 -6.84
C ILE A 52 -0.41 3.81 -7.58
N ARG A 53 0.85 3.37 -7.68
CA ARG A 53 1.92 4.10 -8.38
C ARG A 53 1.62 4.32 -9.87
N SER A 54 0.92 3.39 -10.51
CA SER A 54 0.53 3.52 -11.93
C SER A 54 -0.46 4.68 -12.17
N ILE A 55 -1.24 5.09 -11.17
CA ILE A 55 -2.20 6.20 -11.31
C ILE A 55 -1.44 7.51 -11.54
N ALA A 56 -0.43 7.80 -10.71
CA ALA A 56 0.43 9.00 -10.87
C ALA A 56 1.12 9.03 -12.24
N ARG A 57 1.66 7.89 -12.68
CA ARG A 57 2.27 7.75 -13.99
C ARG A 57 1.28 8.00 -15.13
N THR A 58 0.05 7.50 -15.00
CA THR A 58 -1.01 7.68 -16.00
C THR A 58 -1.48 9.13 -16.07
N ALA A 59 -1.46 9.85 -14.95
CA ALA A 59 -1.73 11.29 -14.91
C ALA A 59 -0.61 12.13 -15.55
N GLY A 60 0.56 11.54 -15.84
CA GLY A 60 1.72 12.27 -16.36
C GLY A 60 2.32 13.26 -15.37
N VAL A 61 2.00 13.11 -14.07
CA VAL A 61 2.48 14.00 -13.01
C VAL A 61 3.67 13.37 -12.32
N ASN A 62 4.75 14.14 -12.17
CA ASN A 62 5.96 13.63 -11.55
C ASN A 62 5.84 13.63 -10.01
N ARG A 63 6.45 12.64 -9.34
CA ARG A 63 6.37 12.47 -7.89
C ARG A 63 6.83 13.71 -7.13
N GLU A 64 7.95 14.31 -7.54
CA GLU A 64 8.48 15.51 -6.88
C GLU A 64 7.51 16.69 -6.99
N SER A 65 6.76 16.77 -8.10
CA SER A 65 5.77 17.84 -8.29
C SER A 65 4.55 17.66 -7.37
N ILE A 66 4.10 16.42 -7.15
CA ILE A 66 3.00 16.12 -6.21
C ILE A 66 3.41 16.50 -4.79
N VAL A 67 4.63 16.11 -4.38
CA VAL A 67 5.16 16.41 -3.04
C VAL A 67 5.37 17.91 -2.85
N ALA A 68 5.85 18.62 -3.88
CA ALA A 68 6.03 20.07 -3.84
C ALA A 68 4.68 20.82 -3.69
N GLU A 69 3.65 20.37 -4.39
CA GLU A 69 2.30 20.95 -4.26
C GLU A 69 1.67 20.63 -2.90
N ALA A 70 1.92 19.44 -2.35
CA ALA A 70 1.39 19.03 -1.04
C ALA A 70 1.93 19.90 0.11
N ARG A 71 3.11 20.50 -0.07
CA ARG A 71 3.69 21.45 0.89
C ARG A 71 3.07 22.85 0.82
N LYS A 72 2.43 23.19 -0.31
CA LYS A 72 1.89 24.53 -0.58
C LYS A 72 0.40 24.63 -0.26
N LYS A 73 -0.35 23.54 -0.43
CA LYS A 73 -1.81 23.55 -0.34
C LYS A 73 -2.32 22.43 0.57
N PRO A 74 -3.29 22.70 1.47
CA PRO A 74 -4.00 21.64 2.18
C PRO A 74 -4.81 20.77 1.22
N ILE A 75 -5.01 19.50 1.60
CA ILE A 75 -5.86 18.58 0.85
C ILE A 75 -7.29 18.80 1.32
N ASP A 76 -8.15 19.27 0.41
CA ASP A 76 -9.59 19.31 0.64
C ASP A 76 -10.14 17.88 0.52
N LEU A 77 -10.84 17.43 1.57
CA LEU A 77 -11.42 16.09 1.65
C LEU A 77 -12.94 16.26 1.74
N ASP A 78 -13.62 16.06 0.60
CA ASP A 78 -15.05 16.30 0.48
C ASP A 78 -15.85 15.00 0.61
N HIS A 79 -15.27 13.87 0.24
CA HIS A 79 -15.95 12.58 0.19
C HIS A 79 -15.65 11.72 1.42
N GLU A 80 -16.64 10.98 1.93
CA GLU A 80 -16.48 10.11 3.10
C GLU A 80 -15.34 9.09 2.92
N LYS A 81 -15.16 8.57 1.70
CA LYS A 81 -14.08 7.62 1.38
C LYS A 81 -12.68 8.25 1.42
N GLU A 82 -12.55 9.52 1.04
CA GLU A 82 -11.30 10.28 1.18
C GLU A 82 -10.96 10.45 2.67
N TRP A 83 -11.98 10.73 3.49
CA TRP A 83 -11.84 10.85 4.94
C TRP A 83 -11.42 9.52 5.59
N LYS A 84 -12.06 8.41 5.17
CA LYS A 84 -11.74 7.05 5.64
C LYS A 84 -10.28 6.71 5.32
N LEU A 85 -9.84 6.90 4.08
CA LEU A 85 -8.46 6.63 3.67
C LEU A 85 -7.45 7.48 4.46
N SER A 86 -7.71 8.78 4.58
CA SER A 86 -6.83 9.70 5.32
C SER A 86 -6.67 9.29 6.79
N ARG A 87 -7.77 8.91 7.45
CA ARG A 87 -7.74 8.42 8.84
C ARG A 87 -6.95 7.12 8.97
N THR A 88 -7.12 6.19 8.03
CA THR A 88 -6.36 4.94 8.04
C THR A 88 -4.87 5.23 7.89
N ILE A 89 -4.45 6.08 6.94
CA ILE A 89 -3.05 6.48 6.73
C ILE A 89 -2.44 7.07 8.01
N LEU A 90 -3.18 7.94 8.71
CA LEU A 90 -2.73 8.59 9.95
C LEU A 90 -2.59 7.64 11.15
N ARG A 91 -3.18 6.43 11.10
CA ARG A 91 -3.09 5.43 12.18
C ARG A 91 -1.76 4.68 12.19
N LEU A 92 -0.90 4.86 11.19
CA LEU A 92 0.40 4.18 11.12
C LEU A 92 1.23 4.28 12.43
N PRO A 93 1.41 5.47 13.06
CA PRO A 93 2.23 5.58 14.26
C PRO A 93 1.70 4.75 15.42
N ASP A 94 0.38 4.69 15.61
CA ASP A 94 -0.26 3.90 16.67
C ASP A 94 0.02 2.40 16.48
N VAL A 95 -0.05 1.93 15.23
CA VAL A 95 0.29 0.56 14.85
C VAL A 95 1.76 0.28 15.14
N LEU A 96 2.67 1.21 14.83
CA LEU A 96 4.10 1.06 15.11
C LEU A 96 4.39 0.98 16.60
N VAL A 97 3.78 1.83 17.43
CA VAL A 97 3.92 1.79 18.89
C VAL A 97 3.52 0.42 19.41
N ARG A 98 2.34 -0.06 19.00
CA ARG A 98 1.84 -1.37 19.41
C ARG A 98 2.79 -2.52 19.03
N ILE A 99 3.34 -2.51 17.81
CA ILE A 99 4.31 -3.52 17.38
C ILE A 99 5.60 -3.46 18.19
N THR A 100 6.05 -2.27 18.59
CA THR A 100 7.26 -2.14 19.41
C THR A 100 7.06 -2.62 20.84
N GLU A 101 5.84 -2.55 21.38
CA GLU A 101 5.47 -3.04 22.70
C GLU A 101 5.25 -4.56 22.70
N ASP A 102 4.43 -5.05 21.78
CA ASP A 102 4.01 -6.44 21.71
C ASP A 102 5.06 -7.35 21.02
N LEU A 103 5.96 -6.77 20.21
CA LEU A 103 6.93 -7.45 19.35
C LEU A 103 6.31 -8.43 18.33
N TYR A 104 5.01 -8.27 18.04
CA TYR A 104 4.31 -9.00 16.99
C TYR A 104 4.14 -8.15 15.74
N LEU A 105 4.54 -8.67 14.57
CA LEU A 105 4.42 -7.97 13.28
C LEU A 105 3.04 -8.11 12.62
N HIS A 106 2.22 -9.09 13.04
CA HIS A 106 0.89 -9.36 12.47
C HIS A 106 -0.01 -8.10 12.36
N PRO A 107 -0.08 -7.21 13.37
CA PRO A 107 -0.87 -5.97 13.26
C PRO A 107 -0.42 -5.04 12.13
N LEU A 108 0.88 -5.00 11.79
CA LEU A 108 1.38 -4.21 10.66
C LEU A 108 0.81 -4.70 9.33
N CYS A 109 0.66 -6.01 9.25
CA CYS A 109 0.27 -6.69 8.04
C CYS A 109 -1.25 -6.58 7.83
N GLU A 110 -2.02 -6.70 8.90
CA GLU A 110 -3.45 -6.36 8.89
C GLU A 110 -3.67 -4.90 8.50
N TYR A 111 -2.86 -4.00 9.04
CA TYR A 111 -2.89 -2.58 8.68
C TYR A 111 -2.62 -2.36 7.18
N LEU A 112 -1.59 -3.00 6.61
CA LEU A 112 -1.28 -2.93 5.18
C LEU A 112 -2.44 -3.43 4.30
N TYR A 113 -3.07 -4.53 4.70
CA TYR A 113 -4.23 -5.06 4.00
C TYR A 113 -5.42 -4.10 4.09
N GLU A 114 -5.69 -3.55 5.27
CA GLU A 114 -6.76 -2.57 5.47
C GLU A 114 -6.54 -1.31 4.62
N VAL A 115 -5.32 -0.75 4.59
CA VAL A 115 -4.97 0.38 3.71
C VAL A 115 -5.27 0.03 2.25
N SER A 116 -4.90 -1.17 1.80
CA SER A 116 -5.12 -1.61 0.40
C SER A 116 -6.61 -1.75 0.06
N THR A 117 -7.41 -2.29 0.99
CA THR A 117 -8.87 -2.40 0.82
C THR A 117 -9.54 -1.04 0.80
N VAL A 118 -9.20 -0.16 1.76
CA VAL A 118 -9.76 1.20 1.84
C VAL A 118 -9.33 2.04 0.64
N PHE A 119 -8.10 1.87 0.15
CA PHE A 119 -7.65 2.51 -1.08
C PHE A 119 -8.49 2.08 -2.29
N THR A 120 -8.78 0.78 -2.42
CA THR A 120 -9.62 0.27 -3.50
C THR A 120 -11.02 0.88 -3.45
N GLU A 121 -11.65 0.92 -2.27
CA GLU A 121 -12.94 1.61 -2.07
C GLU A 121 -12.86 3.10 -2.47
N PHE A 122 -11.79 3.80 -2.09
CA PHE A 122 -11.59 5.20 -2.45
C PHE A 122 -11.46 5.36 -3.97
N TYR A 123 -10.62 4.56 -4.63
CA TYR A 123 -10.37 4.66 -6.06
C TYR A 123 -11.63 4.41 -6.90
N ASP A 124 -12.47 3.46 -6.47
CA ASP A 124 -13.69 3.10 -7.20
C ASP A 124 -14.80 4.18 -7.06
N ASN A 125 -14.81 4.94 -5.96
CA ASN A 125 -15.84 5.96 -5.70
C ASN A 125 -15.38 7.40 -6.02
N CYS A 126 -14.06 7.65 -6.07
CA CYS A 126 -13.49 8.99 -6.21
C CYS A 126 -12.58 9.07 -7.45
N TYR A 127 -13.07 9.66 -8.53
CA TYR A 127 -12.29 9.83 -9.77
C TYR A 127 -11.04 10.68 -9.54
N CYS A 128 -9.86 10.07 -9.71
CA CYS A 128 -8.56 10.74 -9.66
C CYS A 128 -8.19 11.38 -11.01
N ILE A 129 -8.50 10.69 -12.10
CA ILE A 129 -8.26 11.09 -13.48
C ILE A 129 -9.55 10.90 -14.24
N GLU A 130 -10.12 11.99 -14.76
CA GLU A 130 -11.30 11.94 -15.62
C GLU A 130 -10.82 11.91 -17.07
N LYS A 131 -11.32 10.94 -17.85
CA LYS A 131 -11.03 10.80 -19.27
C LYS A 131 -12.31 10.98 -20.06
N ASP A 132 -12.18 11.57 -21.25
CA ASP A 132 -13.27 11.73 -22.21
C ASP A 132 -13.57 10.40 -22.93
N ASP A 133 -14.66 10.34 -23.69
CA ASP A 133 -15.04 9.17 -24.52
C ASP A 133 -13.94 8.80 -25.54
N THR A 134 -13.08 9.77 -25.90
CA THR A 134 -11.92 9.59 -26.79
C THR A 134 -10.65 9.12 -26.07
N GLY A 135 -10.69 8.91 -24.76
CA GLY A 135 -9.58 8.46 -23.93
C GLY A 135 -8.58 9.56 -23.53
N LYS A 136 -8.83 10.83 -23.89
CA LYS A 136 -8.01 11.97 -23.48
C LYS A 136 -8.29 12.37 -22.03
N ILE A 137 -7.26 12.79 -21.31
CA ILE A 137 -7.38 13.25 -19.92
C ILE A 137 -8.06 14.62 -19.92
N VAL A 138 -9.24 14.72 -19.33
CA VAL A 138 -10.05 15.96 -19.25
C VAL A 138 -9.71 16.72 -17.98
N LYS A 139 -9.59 16.00 -16.86
CA LYS A 139 -9.34 16.61 -15.55
C LYS A 139 -8.48 15.70 -14.67
N ILE A 140 -7.54 16.31 -13.97
CA ILE A 140 -6.70 15.65 -12.97
C ILE A 140 -7.00 16.30 -11.62
N ASN A 141 -7.48 15.50 -10.68
CA ASN A 141 -7.75 15.97 -9.32
C ASN A 141 -6.48 15.85 -8.48
N ILE A 142 -5.72 16.93 -8.40
CA ILE A 142 -4.39 16.96 -7.74
C ILE A 142 -4.48 16.55 -6.26
N GLY A 143 -5.50 16.98 -5.51
CA GLY A 143 -5.66 16.60 -4.08
C GLY A 143 -5.84 15.09 -3.88
N ARG A 144 -6.63 14.45 -4.74
CA ARG A 144 -6.79 12.98 -4.75
C ARG A 144 -5.49 12.27 -5.13
N LEU A 145 -4.74 12.84 -6.06
CA LEU A 145 -3.44 12.31 -6.46
C LEU A 145 -2.42 12.38 -5.32
N MET A 146 -2.44 13.45 -4.52
CA MET A 146 -1.64 13.56 -3.30
C MET A 146 -2.01 12.47 -2.29
N LEU A 147 -3.29 12.17 -2.14
CA LEU A 147 -3.76 11.10 -1.25
C LEU A 147 -3.28 9.72 -1.70
N CYS A 148 -3.30 9.45 -3.01
CA CYS A 148 -2.70 8.24 -3.59
C CYS A 148 -1.21 8.14 -3.29
N GLU A 149 -0.47 9.23 -3.45
CA GLU A 149 0.96 9.27 -3.18
C GLU A 149 1.28 9.07 -1.69
N ALA A 150 0.48 9.67 -0.80
CA ALA A 150 0.59 9.45 0.64
C ALA A 150 0.36 7.98 1.03
N ALA A 151 -0.66 7.34 0.45
CA ALA A 151 -0.92 5.92 0.65
C ALA A 151 0.26 5.05 0.17
N ALA A 152 0.79 5.33 -1.01
CA ALA A 152 1.95 4.61 -1.56
C ALA A 152 3.18 4.74 -0.67
N GLN A 153 3.50 5.95 -0.19
CA GLN A 153 4.62 6.17 0.72
C GLN A 153 4.48 5.41 2.03
N VAL A 154 3.28 5.39 2.62
CA VAL A 154 3.03 4.64 3.85
C VAL A 154 3.20 3.14 3.62
N MET A 155 2.64 2.60 2.54
CA MET A 155 2.81 1.20 2.19
C MET A 155 4.29 0.84 1.99
N GLU A 156 5.06 1.67 1.27
CA GLU A 156 6.51 1.50 1.08
C GLU A 156 7.26 1.44 2.42
N LYS A 157 6.93 2.32 3.38
CA LYS A 157 7.55 2.30 4.71
C LYS A 157 7.20 1.01 5.47
N CYS A 158 5.95 0.56 5.41
CA CYS A 158 5.56 -0.70 6.03
C CYS A 158 6.29 -1.90 5.40
N PHE A 159 6.41 -1.95 4.07
CA PHE A 159 7.17 -2.99 3.38
C PHE A 159 8.65 -2.98 3.75
N ALA A 160 9.26 -1.80 3.86
CA ALA A 160 10.64 -1.67 4.31
C ALA A 160 10.85 -2.20 5.74
N ILE A 161 9.89 -1.98 6.64
CA ILE A 161 9.91 -2.53 8.01
C ILE A 161 9.80 -4.06 7.99
N LEU A 162 8.97 -4.60 7.10
CA LEU A 162 8.81 -6.04 6.92
C LEU A 162 10.00 -6.70 6.17
N GLY A 163 10.92 -5.90 5.62
CA GLY A 163 12.05 -6.39 4.83
C GLY A 163 11.66 -6.89 3.42
N ILE A 164 10.55 -6.40 2.88
CA ILE A 164 10.05 -6.75 1.54
C ILE A 164 10.50 -5.69 0.55
N GLU A 165 11.22 -6.10 -0.49
CA GLU A 165 11.59 -5.20 -1.58
C GLU A 165 10.36 -4.86 -2.44
N THR A 166 10.10 -3.57 -2.61
CA THR A 166 8.97 -3.10 -3.42
C THR A 166 9.37 -2.98 -4.88
N VAL A 167 8.49 -3.43 -5.78
CA VAL A 167 8.66 -3.23 -7.23
C VAL A 167 7.98 -1.94 -7.69
N GLU A 168 8.61 -1.23 -8.62
CA GLU A 168 8.03 -0.01 -9.23
C GLU A 168 7.03 -0.32 -10.34
N LYS A 169 7.19 -1.48 -10.99
CA LYS A 169 6.34 -1.98 -12.06
C LYS A 169 6.21 -3.49 -11.91
N MET A 170 5.01 -3.97 -12.12
CA MET A 170 4.66 -5.39 -12.20
C MET A 170 3.84 -5.60 -13.47
#